data_AF-A0A430B7N8-F1
#
_entry.id   AF-A0A430B7N8-F1
#
_cell.length_a   1.000
_cell.length_b   1.000
_cell.length_c   1.000
_cell.angle_alpha   90.00
_cell.angle_beta   90.00
_cell.angle_gamma   90.00
#
_symmetry.space_group_name_H-M   'P 1'
#
loop_
_entity.id
_entity.type
_entity.pdbx_description
1 polymer ?
#
loop_
_entity_poly.entity_id
_entity_poly.type
_entity_poly.pdbx_seq_one_letter_code
_entity_poly.pdbx_strand_id
1 'polypeptide(L)' 'MIKTRKISKIQITGLILFVIGVNCFILKGFTPSELSETGMLIEPYFFLIPVGYFFIFLSLVTGVLSFFIHLIKK' A
#
# COMPACT_ATOMS: atom_id res chain seq x y z
N MET A 1 16.01 -30.54 -3.94
CA MET A 1 16.47 -29.48 -4.85
C MET A 1 15.48 -28.32 -4.79
N ILE A 2 15.81 -27.22 -4.09
CA ILE A 2 14.90 -26.07 -3.94
C ILE A 2 14.88 -25.31 -5.26
N LYS A 3 13.74 -25.31 -5.96
CA LYS A 3 13.56 -24.58 -7.23
C LYS A 3 13.35 -23.11 -6.90
N THR A 4 14.38 -22.27 -7.08
CA THR A 4 14.28 -20.82 -6.91
C THR A 4 13.34 -20.24 -7.96
N ARG A 5 12.23 -19.65 -7.51
CA ARG A 5 11.22 -19.05 -8.38
C ARG A 5 11.69 -17.65 -8.78
N LYS A 6 11.78 -17.38 -10.09
CA LYS A 6 12.10 -16.05 -10.61
C LYS A 6 10.94 -15.10 -10.31
N ILE A 7 11.21 -14.00 -9.61
CA ILE A 7 10.23 -12.97 -9.29
C ILE A 7 9.90 -12.18 -10.57
N SER A 8 8.61 -12.01 -10.87
CA SER A 8 8.16 -11.26 -12.03
C SER A 8 8.17 -9.75 -11.76
N LYS A 9 8.26 -8.93 -12.82
CA LYS A 9 8.17 -7.46 -12.69
C LYS A 9 6.87 -7.04 -12.00
N ILE A 10 5.76 -7.73 -12.26
CA ILE A 10 4.44 -7.46 -11.65
C ILE A 10 4.48 -7.67 -10.13
N GLN A 11 5.16 -8.72 -9.66
CA GLN A 11 5.33 -8.98 -8.23
C GLN A 11 6.18 -7.90 -7.54
N ILE A 12 7.24 -7.44 -8.20
CA ILE A 12 8.08 -6.35 -7.69
C ILE A 12 7.26 -5.06 -7.58
N THR A 13 6.49 -4.71 -8.63
CA THR A 13 5.60 -3.55 -8.61
C THR A 13 4.56 -3.64 -7.51
N GLY A 14 3.93 -4.82 -7.33
CA GLY A 14 2.97 -5.04 -6.24
C GLY A 14 3.60 -4.86 -4.85
N LEU A 15 4.82 -5.36 -4.64
CA LEU A 15 5.55 -5.19 -3.39
C LEU A 15 5.87 -3.71 -3.12
N ILE A 16 6.29 -2.96 -4.12
CA ILE A 16 6.57 -1.52 -4.00
C ILE A 16 5.29 -0.77 -3.61
N LEU A 17 4.17 -1.04 -4.29
CA LEU A 17 2.86 -0.44 -3.97
C LEU A 17 2.44 -0.76 -2.53
N PHE A 18 2.64 -2.00 -2.08
CA PHE A 18 2.34 -2.39 -0.72
C PHE A 18 3.18 -1.62 0.29
N VAL A 19 4.49 -1.53 0.08
CA VAL A 19 5.41 -0.78 0.95
C VAL A 19 5.03 0.69 1.01
N ILE A 20 4.67 1.31 -0.12
CA ILE A 20 4.20 2.71 -0.15
C ILE A 20 2.92 2.86 0.68
N GLY A 21 1.93 1.99 0.48
CA GLY A 21 0.66 2.04 1.21
C GLY A 21 0.84 1.88 2.73
N VAL A 22 1.68 0.93 3.16
CA VAL A 22 2.01 0.74 4.59
C VAL A 22 2.70 1.99 5.14
N ASN A 23 3.65 2.57 4.41
CA ASN A 23 4.33 3.79 4.85
C ASN A 23 3.37 4.98 5.00
N CYS A 24 2.32 5.09 4.19
CA CYS A 24 1.31 6.12 4.38
C CYS A 24 0.63 6.03 5.76
N PHE A 25 0.29 4.81 6.20
CA PHE A 25 -0.32 4.60 7.52
C PHE A 25 0.67 4.85 8.66
N ILE A 26 1.92 4.40 8.49
CA ILE A 26 3.00 4.67 9.46
C ILE A 26 3.17 6.17 9.63
N LEU A 27 3.32 6.91 8.53
CA LEU A 27 3.48 8.36 8.54
C LEU A 27 2.29 9.06 9.19
N LYS A 28 1.05 8.65 8.87
CA LYS A 28 -0.14 9.19 9.55
C LYS A 28 -0.09 8.98 11.08
N GLY A 29 0.41 7.83 11.53
CA GLY A 29 0.55 7.53 12.95
C GLY A 29 1.54 8.44 13.69
N PHE A 30 2.53 9.00 12.99
CA PHE A 30 3.50 9.95 13.55
C PHE A 30 3.12 11.42 13.36
N THR A 31 2.15 11.73 12.49
CA THR A 31 1.75 13.11 12.24
C THR A 31 0.80 13.62 13.32
N PRO A 32 1.02 14.85 13.86
CA PRO A 32 0.16 15.43 14.88
C PRO A 32 -1.21 15.80 14.32
N SER A 33 -2.19 15.77 15.21
CA SER A 33 -3.52 16.32 15.03
C SER A 33 -3.75 17.35 16.12
N GLU A 34 -4.19 18.54 15.75
CA GLU A 34 -4.36 19.65 16.68
C GLU A 34 -5.83 20.06 16.77
N LEU A 35 -6.24 20.57 17.94
CA LEU A 35 -7.55 21.19 18.11
C LEU A 35 -7.36 22.71 18.01
N SER A 36 -8.09 23.33 17.09
CA SER A 36 -8.19 24.78 16.97
C SER A 36 -8.86 25.37 18.21
N GLU A 37 -8.63 26.67 18.46
CA GLU A 37 -9.30 27.41 19.54
C GLU A 37 -10.84 27.39 19.44
N THR A 38 -11.37 27.16 18.23
CA THR A 38 -12.79 26.99 17.96
C THR A 38 -13.32 25.57 18.25
N GLY A 39 -12.46 24.66 18.73
CA GLY A 39 -12.76 23.24 18.94
C GLY A 39 -12.75 22.40 17.65
N MET A 40 -12.40 22.98 16.49
CA MET A 40 -12.28 22.21 15.25
C MET A 40 -11.01 21.37 15.22
N LEU A 41 -11.14 20.11 14.82
CA LEU A 41 -10.01 19.22 14.62
C LEU A 41 -9.29 19.54 13.31
N ILE A 42 -7.99 19.83 13.41
CA ILE A 42 -7.10 20.09 12.28
C ILE A 42 -6.21 18.87 12.08
N GLU A 43 -6.45 18.15 10.99
CA GLU A 43 -5.68 16.98 10.57
C GLU A 43 -5.05 17.18 9.19
N PRO A 44 -3.92 17.90 9.09
CA PRO A 44 -3.33 18.27 7.81
C PRO A 44 -2.91 17.06 6.97
N TYR A 45 -2.68 15.93 7.64
CA TYR A 45 -2.20 14.67 7.05
C TYR A 45 -3.28 13.59 6.95
N PHE A 46 -4.56 13.94 7.14
CA PHE A 46 -5.67 12.99 7.01
C PHE A 46 -5.71 12.28 5.64
N PHE A 47 -5.25 12.96 4.58
CA PHE A 47 -5.19 12.41 3.22
C PHE A 47 -4.32 11.15 3.09
N LEU A 48 -3.35 10.93 3.99
CA LEU A 48 -2.53 9.72 4.00
C LEU A 48 -3.35 8.45 4.22
N ILE A 49 -4.51 8.53 4.87
CA ILE A 49 -5.39 7.38 5.11
C ILE A 49 -6.03 6.90 3.80
N PRO A 50 -6.82 7.73 3.07
CA PRO A 50 -7.34 7.32 1.75
C PRO A 50 -6.26 6.88 0.77
N VAL A 51 -5.13 7.61 0.73
CA VAL A 51 -4.01 7.29 -0.17
C VAL A 51 -3.36 5.96 0.21
N GLY A 52 -3.18 5.68 1.50
CA GLY A 52 -2.67 4.40 2.00
C GLY A 52 -3.56 3.23 1.57
N TYR A 53 -4.88 3.34 1.76
CA TYR A 53 -5.82 2.31 1.32
C TYR A 53 -5.80 2.10 -0.19
N PHE A 54 -5.69 3.17 -0.97
CA PHE A 54 -5.60 3.08 -2.43
C PHE A 54 -4.37 2.27 -2.88
N PHE A 55 -3.20 2.55 -2.30
CA PHE A 55 -1.97 1.81 -2.63
C PHE A 55 -2.01 0.35 -2.17
N ILE A 56 -2.56 0.07 -0.99
CA ILE A 56 -2.77 -1.31 -0.53
C ILE A 56 -3.72 -2.04 -1.49
N PHE A 57 -4.82 -1.43 -1.87
CA PHE A 57 -5.76 -2.02 -2.82
C PHE A 57 -5.09 -2.34 -4.17
N LEU A 58 -4.31 -1.40 -4.73
CA LEU A 58 -3.53 -1.65 -5.95
C LEU A 58 -2.52 -2.79 -5.80
N SER A 59 -1.88 -2.91 -4.64
CA SER A 59 -0.95 -4.02 -4.35
C SER A 59 -1.66 -5.38 -4.33
N LEU A 60 -2.89 -5.44 -3.81
CA LEU A 60 -3.70 -6.65 -3.82
C LEU A 60 -4.12 -7.02 -5.24
N VAL A 61 -4.61 -6.06 -6.02
CA VAL A 61 -5.03 -6.27 -7.42
C VAL A 61 -3.85 -6.79 -8.26
N THR A 62 -2.67 -6.18 -8.11
CA THR A 62 -1.46 -6.61 -8.84
C THR A 62 -0.98 -8.00 -8.38
N GLY A 63 -1.07 -8.31 -7.08
CA GLY A 63 -0.78 -9.64 -6.54
C GLY A 63 -1.69 -10.73 -7.12
N VAL A 64 -3.01 -10.45 -7.16
CA VAL A 64 -4.02 -11.33 -7.73
C VAL A 64 -3.79 -11.53 -9.23
N LEU A 65 -3.54 -10.46 -9.99
CA LEU A 65 -3.19 -10.53 -11.41
C LEU A 65 -1.95 -11.40 -11.65
N SER A 66 -0.88 -11.21 -10.86
CA SER A 66 0.31 -12.03 -10.98
C SER A 66 0.04 -13.50 -10.67
N PHE A 67 -0.87 -13.79 -9.74
CA PHE A 67 -1.27 -15.16 -9.42
C PHE A 67 -2.00 -15.82 -10.58
N PHE A 68 -3.01 -15.14 -11.17
CA PHE A 68 -3.74 -15.64 -12.33
C PHE A 68 -2.85 -15.83 -13.56
N ILE A 69 -1.97 -14.87 -13.86
CA ILE A 69 -1.00 -15.01 -14.97
C ILE A 69 -0.11 -16.23 -14.78
N HIS A 70 0.30 -16.50 -13.54
CA HIS A 70 1.09 -17.70 -13.24
C HIS A 70 0.28 -18.98 -13.37
N LEU A 71 -1.00 -18.98 -12.99
CA LEU A 71 -1.88 -20.12 -13.12
C LEU A 71 -2.12 -20.48 -14.59
N ILE A 72 -2.29 -19.48 -15.46
CA ILE A 72 -2.53 -19.67 -16.91
C ILE A 72 -1.24 -20.09 -17.64
N LYS A 73 -0.07 -19.58 -17.22
CA LYS A 73 1.22 -19.95 -17.83
C LYS A 73 1.78 -21.30 -17.37
N LYS A 74 1.15 -21.94 -16.39
CA LYS A 74 1.52 -23.26 -15.90
C LYS A 74 0.77 -24.34 -16.66
#